data_AF-A0A3A2ZLN8-F1
#
_entry.id   AF-A0A3A2ZLN8-F1
#
_cell.length_a   1.000
_cell.length_b   1.000
_cell.length_c   1.000
_cell.angle_alpha   90.00
_cell.angle_beta   90.00
_cell.angle_gamma   90.00
#
_symmetry.space_group_name_H-M   'P 1'
#
loop_
_entity.id
_entity.type
_entity.pdbx_description
1 polymer ?
#
loop_
_entity_poly.entity_id
_entity_poly.type
_entity_poly.pdbx_seq_one_letter_code
_entity_poly.pdbx_strand_id
1 'polypeptide(L)'
;MKNGELRSYLESHTASRTLQLLWFCQMAHTLAHIHERHVLVTDISTRNFLLDDNMSLKLCDFSEASVLPLQTNTETADDEGYTVAVDIGLLGVIMYEIVTGTRCEIDLYKDNDPRDGRAYWPDRSYLSSTENLWLGPIIEACWTGGFQDARSLLEALETAEEQPPFIKTQFQFSFIRSTWRRIQERSIMSMAICRLIFCMRMRNHL
;
A
#
# COMPACT_ATOMS: atom_id res chain seq x y z
N MET A 1 7.12 5.48 -15.85
CA MET A 1 5.94 6.33 -16.14
C MET A 1 6.41 7.78 -16.25
N LYS A 2 5.66 8.69 -16.89
CA LYS A 2 6.17 9.99 -17.36
C LYS A 2 6.54 10.96 -16.23
N ASN A 3 5.82 10.91 -15.11
CA ASN A 3 6.01 11.81 -13.97
C ASN A 3 6.86 11.20 -12.85
N GLY A 4 7.47 10.04 -13.10
CA GLY A 4 8.40 9.38 -12.17
C GLY A 4 7.71 8.77 -10.94
N GLU A 5 8.49 8.63 -9.88
CA GLU A 5 8.04 8.19 -8.56
C GLU A 5 7.30 9.31 -7.83
N LEU A 6 6.26 8.93 -7.09
CA LEU A 6 5.48 9.86 -6.28
C LEU A 6 6.37 10.59 -5.26
N ARG A 7 7.34 9.90 -4.66
CA ARG A 7 8.32 10.53 -3.75
C ARG A 7 9.04 11.70 -4.42
N SER A 8 9.71 11.44 -5.54
CA SER A 8 10.44 12.46 -6.30
C SER A 8 9.52 13.58 -6.81
N TYR A 9 8.28 13.25 -7.15
CA TYR A 9 7.28 14.24 -7.56
C TYR A 9 6.93 15.21 -6.43
N LEU A 10 6.69 14.71 -5.22
CA LEU A 10 6.33 15.49 -4.03
C LEU A 10 7.46 16.42 -3.54
N GLU A 11 8.73 16.11 -3.86
CA GLU A 11 9.86 16.98 -3.53
C GLU A 11 9.87 18.31 -4.31
N SER A 12 9.20 18.34 -5.46
CA SER A 12 9.20 19.48 -6.39
C SER A 12 7.82 20.06 -6.68
N HIS A 13 6.76 19.39 -6.22
CA HIS A 13 5.37 19.77 -6.53
C HIS A 13 4.45 19.60 -5.33
N THR A 14 3.50 20.53 -5.19
CA THR A 14 2.39 20.42 -4.24
C THR A 14 1.12 20.00 -4.98
N ALA A 15 0.56 18.85 -4.63
CA ALA A 15 -0.72 18.39 -5.18
C ALA A 15 -1.92 19.07 -4.51
N SER A 16 -2.97 19.35 -5.28
CA SER A 16 -4.24 19.85 -4.73
C SER A 16 -4.93 18.81 -3.86
N ARG A 17 -5.80 19.22 -2.92
CA ARG A 17 -6.55 18.30 -2.05
C ARG A 17 -7.36 17.27 -2.84
N THR A 18 -8.02 17.69 -3.92
CA THR A 18 -8.73 16.78 -4.84
C THR A 18 -7.81 15.72 -5.45
N LEU A 19 -6.60 16.10 -5.86
CA LEU A 19 -5.63 15.15 -6.43
C LEU A 19 -5.07 14.21 -5.36
N GLN A 20 -4.80 14.72 -4.15
CA GLN A 20 -4.38 13.90 -3.01
C GLN A 20 -5.46 12.87 -2.65
N LEU A 21 -6.73 13.28 -2.60
CA LEU A 21 -7.84 12.36 -2.31
C LEU A 21 -7.99 11.30 -3.41
N LEU A 22 -7.90 11.70 -4.69
CA LEU A 22 -7.89 10.76 -5.82
C LEU A 22 -6.78 9.73 -5.65
N TRP A 23 -5.57 10.16 -5.28
CA TRP A 23 -4.46 9.28 -5.01
C TRP A 23 -4.74 8.30 -3.87
N PHE A 24 -5.25 8.77 -2.74
CA PHE A 24 -5.58 7.89 -1.61
C PHE A 24 -6.60 6.83 -1.98
N CYS A 25 -7.67 7.22 -2.69
CA CYS A 25 -8.66 6.26 -3.18
C CYS A 25 -8.05 5.26 -4.17
N GLN A 26 -7.19 5.71 -5.09
CA GLN A 26 -6.49 4.81 -6.03
C GLN A 26 -5.59 3.81 -5.31
N MET A 27 -4.86 4.24 -4.28
CA MET A 27 -4.00 3.33 -3.51
C MET A 27 -4.83 2.34 -2.70
N ALA A 28 -5.88 2.78 -1.99
CA ALA A 28 -6.76 1.90 -1.22
C ALA A 28 -7.47 0.87 -2.11
N HIS A 29 -7.99 1.31 -3.27
CA HIS A 29 -8.57 0.41 -4.27
C HIS A 29 -7.55 -0.60 -4.81
N THR A 30 -6.32 -0.15 -5.12
CA THR A 30 -5.24 -1.02 -5.58
C THR A 30 -4.90 -2.07 -4.52
N LEU A 31 -4.83 -1.65 -3.26
CA LEU A 31 -4.51 -2.53 -2.14
C LEU A 31 -5.61 -3.57 -1.91
N ALA A 32 -6.89 -3.18 -1.94
CA ALA A 32 -8.02 -4.10 -1.87
C ALA A 32 -7.94 -5.19 -2.95
N HIS A 33 -7.63 -4.79 -4.19
CA HIS A 33 -7.50 -5.73 -5.31
C HIS A 33 -6.34 -6.72 -5.15
N ILE A 34 -5.23 -6.28 -4.54
CA ILE A 34 -4.06 -7.11 -4.26
C ILE A 34 -4.40 -8.11 -3.14
N HIS A 35 -5.03 -7.63 -2.05
CA HIS A 35 -5.44 -8.47 -0.92
C HIS A 35 -6.45 -9.56 -1.36
N GLU A 36 -7.42 -9.25 -2.23
CA GLU A 36 -8.33 -10.25 -2.83
C GLU A 36 -7.60 -11.40 -3.56
N ARG A 37 -6.37 -11.15 -4.01
CA ARG A 37 -5.50 -12.14 -4.69
C ARG A 37 -4.57 -12.87 -3.74
N HIS A 38 -4.80 -12.75 -2.43
CA HIS A 38 -4.02 -13.43 -1.40
C HIS A 38 -2.56 -12.98 -1.43
N VAL A 39 -2.34 -11.67 -1.59
CA VAL A 39 -1.00 -11.07 -1.59
C VAL A 39 -0.95 -9.97 -0.54
N LEU A 40 0.09 -9.95 0.30
CA LEU A 40 0.44 -8.84 1.18
C LEU A 40 1.58 -8.05 0.52
N VAL A 41 1.52 -6.72 0.49
CA VAL A 41 2.50 -5.90 -0.23
C VAL A 41 3.77 -5.69 0.58
N THR A 42 3.62 -5.50 1.91
CA THR A 42 4.66 -5.39 2.95
C THR A 42 5.60 -4.18 2.86
N ASP A 43 5.90 -3.70 1.64
CA ASP A 43 6.74 -2.52 1.37
C ASP A 43 5.93 -1.39 0.70
N ILE A 44 4.95 -0.85 1.42
CA ILE A 44 4.14 0.28 0.96
C ILE A 44 4.85 1.60 1.31
N SER A 45 5.37 2.29 0.29
CA SER A 45 6.01 3.61 0.46
C SER A 45 5.88 4.47 -0.80
N THR A 46 6.04 5.79 -0.68
CA THR A 46 5.92 6.76 -1.79
C THR A 46 6.90 6.52 -2.94
N ARG A 47 8.03 5.84 -2.70
CA ARG A 47 9.00 5.42 -3.75
C ARG A 47 8.45 4.31 -4.66
N ASN A 48 7.55 3.47 -4.13
CA ASN A 48 7.01 2.32 -4.85
C ASN A 48 5.75 2.66 -5.66
N PHE A 49 5.31 3.92 -5.63
CA PHE A 49 4.24 4.42 -6.48
C PHE A 49 4.78 5.29 -7.61
N LEU A 50 4.30 5.03 -8.83
CA LEU A 50 4.63 5.80 -10.02
C LEU A 50 3.43 6.62 -10.50
N LEU A 51 3.69 7.78 -11.09
CA LEU A 51 2.69 8.67 -11.67
C LEU A 51 2.74 8.63 -13.21
N ASP A 52 1.59 8.35 -13.84
CA ASP A 52 1.44 8.42 -15.29
C ASP A 52 1.14 9.84 -15.78
N ASP A 53 1.00 9.98 -17.09
CA ASP A 53 0.70 11.23 -17.78
C ASP A 53 -0.61 11.88 -17.35
N ASN A 54 -1.55 11.11 -16.78
CA ASN A 54 -2.83 11.60 -16.27
C ASN A 54 -2.81 11.83 -14.75
N MET A 55 -1.62 11.87 -14.13
CA MET A 55 -1.45 11.96 -12.68
C MET A 55 -2.08 10.79 -11.92
N SER A 56 -2.26 9.63 -12.56
CA SER A 56 -2.77 8.43 -11.92
C SER A 56 -1.64 7.63 -11.29
N LEU A 57 -1.89 7.09 -10.10
CA LEU A 57 -0.93 6.26 -9.37
C LEU A 57 -0.96 4.80 -9.80
N LYS A 58 0.21 4.17 -9.80
CA LYS A 58 0.38 2.72 -9.93
C LYS A 58 1.47 2.24 -8.99
N LEU A 59 1.17 1.23 -8.18
CA LEU A 59 2.17 0.49 -7.42
C LEU A 59 3.07 -0.30 -8.38
N CYS A 60 4.40 -0.20 -8.23
CA CYS A 60 5.35 -0.78 -9.18
C CYS A 60 6.31 -1.80 -8.57
N ASP A 61 6.41 -1.90 -7.26
CA ASP A 61 7.32 -2.82 -6.58
C ASP A 61 6.56 -3.81 -5.70
N PHE A 62 6.95 -5.07 -5.81
CA PHE A 62 6.40 -6.23 -5.10
C PHE A 62 7.53 -7.18 -4.67
N SER A 63 8.79 -6.72 -4.59
CA SER A 63 9.92 -7.59 -4.26
C SER A 63 9.78 -8.24 -2.89
N GLU A 64 9.21 -7.51 -1.93
CA GLU A 64 8.99 -7.96 -0.55
C GLU A 64 7.59 -8.55 -0.33
N ALA A 65 6.76 -8.60 -1.38
CA ALA A 65 5.38 -9.04 -1.25
C ALA A 65 5.29 -10.53 -0.90
N SER A 66 4.37 -10.86 0.00
CA SER A 66 4.08 -12.24 0.39
C SER A 66 2.86 -12.77 -0.34
N VAL A 67 2.97 -13.97 -0.92
CA VAL A 67 1.86 -14.67 -1.56
C VAL A 67 1.33 -15.75 -0.63
N LEU A 68 0.12 -15.55 -0.14
CA LEU A 68 -0.56 -16.44 0.77
C LEU A 68 -1.20 -17.63 0.00
N PRO A 69 -1.37 -18.79 0.64
CA PRO A 69 -2.17 -19.89 0.10
C PRO A 69 -3.61 -19.46 -0.23
N LEU A 70 -4.21 -20.01 -1.29
CA LEU A 70 -5.56 -19.65 -1.75
C LEU A 70 -6.69 -19.96 -0.76
N GLN A 71 -6.42 -20.78 0.25
CA GLN A 71 -7.38 -21.14 1.30
C GLN A 71 -7.23 -20.27 2.54
N THR A 72 -6.20 -19.41 2.58
CA THR A 72 -5.95 -18.51 3.72
C THR A 72 -7.00 -17.42 3.76
N ASN A 73 -7.65 -17.24 4.91
CA ASN A 73 -8.45 -16.04 5.13
C ASN A 73 -7.51 -14.84 5.24
N THR A 74 -7.55 -13.95 4.25
CA THR A 74 -6.68 -12.77 4.16
C THR A 74 -6.88 -11.79 5.31
N GLU A 75 -8.10 -11.71 5.86
CA GLU A 75 -8.42 -10.79 6.97
C GLU A 75 -7.71 -11.16 8.28
N THR A 76 -7.38 -12.44 8.46
CA THR A 76 -6.69 -12.97 9.64
C THR A 76 -5.32 -13.53 9.31
N ALA A 77 -4.82 -13.27 8.10
CA ALA A 77 -3.52 -13.75 7.65
C ALA A 77 -2.41 -13.00 8.38
N ASP A 78 -1.41 -13.75 8.79
CA ASP A 78 -0.20 -13.25 9.42
C ASP A 78 0.97 -14.05 8.83
N ASP A 79 1.80 -13.35 8.06
CA ASP A 79 3.07 -13.88 7.54
C ASP A 79 4.22 -13.16 8.23
N GLU A 80 4.74 -13.75 9.31
CA GLU A 80 5.80 -13.17 10.14
C GLU A 80 5.53 -11.71 10.59
N GLY A 81 4.29 -11.41 10.96
CA GLY A 81 3.86 -10.07 11.39
C GLY A 81 3.38 -9.17 10.26
N TYR A 82 3.58 -9.56 9.00
CA TYR A 82 2.95 -8.90 7.87
C TYR A 82 1.48 -9.31 7.78
N THR A 83 0.61 -8.32 7.76
CA THR A 83 -0.84 -8.48 7.75
C THR A 83 -1.48 -7.42 6.85
N VAL A 84 -2.76 -7.59 6.54
CA VAL A 84 -3.57 -6.54 5.89
C VAL A 84 -3.53 -5.23 6.68
N ALA A 85 -3.53 -5.32 8.02
CA ALA A 85 -3.46 -4.15 8.88
C ALA A 85 -2.12 -3.41 8.77
N VAL A 86 -1.00 -4.12 8.61
CA VAL A 86 0.31 -3.50 8.37
C VAL A 86 0.32 -2.75 7.03
N ASP A 87 -0.20 -3.36 5.97
CA ASP A 87 -0.30 -2.69 4.67
C ASP A 87 -1.17 -1.41 4.75
N ILE A 88 -2.30 -1.47 5.44
CA ILE A 88 -3.18 -0.32 5.67
C ILE A 88 -2.46 0.75 6.52
N GLY A 89 -1.74 0.34 7.55
CA GLY A 89 -0.96 1.25 8.40
C GLY A 89 0.09 2.00 7.58
N LEU A 90 0.86 1.29 6.76
CA LEU A 90 1.86 1.88 5.85
C LEU A 90 1.21 2.80 4.81
N LEU A 91 0.00 2.48 4.34
CA LEU A 91 -0.78 3.42 3.52
C LEU A 91 -1.09 4.72 4.29
N GLY A 92 -1.48 4.60 5.56
CA GLY A 92 -1.69 5.75 6.45
C GLY A 92 -0.45 6.63 6.61
N VAL A 93 0.74 6.04 6.60
CA VAL A 93 2.03 6.77 6.61
C VAL A 93 2.19 7.60 5.33
N ILE A 94 1.91 7.03 4.16
CA ILE A 94 1.95 7.75 2.88
C ILE A 94 0.91 8.88 2.87
N MET A 95 -0.29 8.63 3.39
CA MET A 95 -1.34 9.65 3.49
C MET A 95 -0.87 10.82 4.35
N TYR A 96 -0.28 10.53 5.52
CA TYR A 96 0.31 11.55 6.39
C TYR A 96 1.41 12.35 5.68
N GLU A 97 2.34 11.67 4.99
CA GLU A 97 3.43 12.31 4.24
C GLU A 97 2.88 13.29 3.19
N ILE A 98 1.87 12.88 2.41
CA ILE A 98 1.25 13.72 1.39
C ILE A 98 0.49 14.89 2.01
N VAL A 99 -0.28 14.66 3.08
CA VAL A 99 -1.14 15.69 3.70
C VAL A 99 -0.31 16.79 4.35
N THR A 100 0.80 16.42 4.98
CA THR A 100 1.65 17.32 5.77
C THR A 100 2.87 17.82 5.02
N GLY A 101 3.28 17.13 3.95
CA GLY A 101 4.58 17.35 3.28
C GLY A 101 5.78 16.92 4.14
N THR A 102 5.55 16.24 5.27
CA THR A 102 6.61 15.82 6.20
C THR A 102 6.83 14.33 6.09
N ARG A 103 8.09 13.91 5.90
CA ARG A 103 8.44 12.49 5.85
C ARG A 103 8.15 11.82 7.20
N CYS A 104 7.56 10.64 7.11
CA CYS A 104 7.32 9.75 8.24
C CYS A 104 7.87 8.37 7.84
N GLU A 105 8.88 7.90 8.56
CA GLU A 105 9.48 6.59 8.32
C GLU A 105 9.09 5.68 9.48
N ILE A 106 8.55 4.50 9.14
CA ILE A 106 8.18 3.46 10.08
C ILE A 106 9.17 2.32 9.96
N ASP A 107 9.78 1.99 11.08
CA ASP A 107 10.60 0.79 11.22
C ASP A 107 9.78 -0.27 11.97
N LEU A 108 9.31 -1.27 11.23
CA LEU A 108 8.52 -2.39 11.76
C LEU A 108 9.36 -3.37 12.61
N TYR A 109 10.67 -3.17 12.65
CA TYR A 109 11.61 -3.97 13.43
C TYR A 109 12.20 -3.22 14.61
N LYS A 110 11.75 -1.99 14.84
CA LYS A 110 12.25 -1.14 15.89
C LYS A 110 11.99 -1.79 17.25
N ASP A 111 13.06 -1.94 18.03
CA ASP A 111 13.03 -2.53 19.37
C ASP A 111 12.62 -4.02 19.42
N ASN A 112 12.56 -4.71 18.27
CA ASN A 112 12.29 -6.15 18.23
C ASN A 112 13.42 -6.96 18.86
N ASP A 113 13.09 -8.16 19.34
CA ASP A 113 14.12 -9.14 19.68
C ASP A 113 14.79 -9.58 18.36
N PRO A 114 16.13 -9.44 18.21
CA PRO A 114 16.83 -9.85 16.99
C PRO A 114 16.64 -11.33 16.62
N ARG A 115 16.10 -12.14 17.53
CA ARG A 115 15.81 -13.56 17.34
C ARG A 115 14.38 -13.85 16.88
N ASP A 116 13.44 -12.92 16.98
CA ASP A 116 12.04 -13.20 16.58
C ASP A 116 11.85 -13.11 15.05
N GLY A 117 12.50 -12.14 14.40
CA GLY A 117 12.43 -11.94 12.95
C GLY A 117 11.06 -11.49 12.39
N ARG A 118 10.08 -11.20 13.25
CA ARG A 118 8.72 -10.78 12.93
C ARG A 118 8.62 -9.26 12.81
N ALA A 119 7.71 -8.77 11.98
CA ALA A 119 7.36 -7.36 11.93
C ALA A 119 6.33 -7.01 13.02
N TYR A 120 6.46 -5.83 13.62
CA TYR A 120 5.46 -5.27 14.54
C TYR A 120 5.09 -3.87 14.12
N TRP A 121 3.78 -3.60 14.10
CA TRP A 121 3.32 -2.22 13.98
C TRP A 121 3.74 -1.44 15.23
N PRO A 122 4.39 -0.26 15.11
CA PRO A 122 4.89 0.46 16.26
C PRO A 122 3.74 0.95 17.16
N ASP A 123 4.06 1.13 18.44
CA ASP A 123 3.12 1.77 19.37
C ASP A 123 2.72 3.17 18.87
N ARG A 124 1.43 3.51 19.06
CA ARG A 124 0.85 4.77 18.59
C ARG A 124 1.63 6.00 19.07
N SER A 125 2.27 5.95 20.24
CA SER A 125 3.07 7.04 20.79
C SER A 125 4.33 7.37 19.98
N TYR A 126 4.83 6.43 19.16
CA TYR A 126 5.94 6.68 18.23
C TYR A 126 5.50 7.33 16.92
N LEU A 127 4.20 7.36 16.63
CA LEU A 127 3.63 7.95 15.43
C LEU A 127 3.30 9.43 15.63
N SER A 128 3.41 10.22 14.56
CA SER A 128 3.10 11.65 14.60
C SER A 128 1.65 11.94 15.03
N SER A 129 1.39 13.16 15.52
CA SER A 129 0.01 13.57 15.83
C SER A 129 -0.82 13.74 14.55
N THR A 130 -2.07 13.28 14.59
CA THR A 130 -3.08 13.45 13.53
C THR A 130 -4.08 14.57 13.86
N GLU A 131 -3.91 15.24 15.00
CA GLU A 131 -4.83 16.29 15.45
C GLU A 131 -4.85 17.47 14.48
N ASN A 132 -6.06 17.96 14.18
CA ASN A 132 -6.31 19.08 13.27
C ASN A 132 -5.80 18.87 11.82
N LEU A 133 -5.50 17.63 11.41
CA LEU A 133 -5.16 17.31 10.03
C LEU A 133 -6.41 17.06 9.18
N TRP A 134 -6.35 17.51 7.92
CA TRP A 134 -7.31 17.08 6.91
C TRP A 134 -7.17 15.56 6.69
N LEU A 135 -8.28 14.83 6.77
CA LEU A 135 -8.34 13.36 6.86
C LEU A 135 -7.64 12.76 8.09
N GLY A 136 -7.33 13.56 9.11
CA GLY A 136 -6.71 13.12 10.36
C GLY A 136 -7.39 11.90 11.00
N PRO A 137 -8.73 11.87 11.13
CA PRO A 137 -9.43 10.69 11.67
C PRO A 137 -9.26 9.41 10.84
N ILE A 138 -9.13 9.53 9.51
CA ILE A 138 -8.90 8.36 8.63
C ILE A 138 -7.45 7.87 8.77
N ILE A 139 -6.49 8.79 8.81
CA ILE A 139 -5.07 8.45 9.05
C ILE A 139 -4.93 7.77 10.42
N GLU A 140 -5.59 8.30 11.45
CA GLU A 140 -5.60 7.72 12.79
C GLU A 140 -6.19 6.30 12.80
N ALA A 141 -7.29 6.08 12.09
CA ALA A 141 -7.91 4.77 11.93
C ALA A 141 -6.98 3.77 11.22
N CYS A 142 -6.21 4.19 10.21
CA CYS A 142 -5.20 3.33 9.59
C CYS A 142 -4.15 2.85 10.61
N TRP A 143 -3.73 3.71 11.53
CA TRP A 143 -2.67 3.42 12.49
C TRP A 143 -3.13 2.67 13.75
N THR A 144 -4.43 2.67 14.03
CA THR A 144 -5.02 2.10 15.25
C THR A 144 -5.90 0.88 14.97
N GLY A 145 -5.90 0.36 13.74
CA GLY A 145 -6.69 -0.82 13.36
C GLY A 145 -8.18 -0.53 13.18
N GLY A 146 -8.55 0.70 12.81
CA GLY A 146 -9.93 1.11 12.57
C GLY A 146 -10.55 0.58 11.26
N PHE A 147 -9.76 -0.06 10.40
CA PHE A 147 -10.21 -0.67 9.15
C PHE A 147 -9.90 -2.17 9.15
N GLN A 148 -10.91 -2.99 8.82
CA GLN A 148 -10.76 -4.44 8.69
C GLN A 148 -10.02 -4.82 7.40
N ASP A 149 -10.26 -4.07 6.33
CA ASP A 149 -9.65 -4.27 5.03
C ASP A 149 -9.50 -2.96 4.24
N ALA A 150 -8.80 -3.01 3.13
CA ALA A 150 -8.58 -1.83 2.29
C ALA A 150 -9.86 -1.31 1.60
N ARG A 151 -10.95 -2.10 1.55
CA ARG A 151 -12.25 -1.65 1.02
C ARG A 151 -12.94 -0.72 2.02
N SER A 152 -12.94 -1.05 3.30
CA SER A 152 -13.48 -0.18 4.34
C SER A 152 -12.74 1.16 4.44
N LEU A 153 -11.43 1.17 4.18
CA LEU A 153 -10.65 2.40 4.02
C LEU A 153 -11.07 3.20 2.78
N LEU A 154 -11.24 2.54 1.63
CA LEU A 154 -11.71 3.20 0.40
C LEU A 154 -13.09 3.85 0.62
N GLU A 155 -14.03 3.15 1.23
CA GLU A 155 -15.36 3.67 1.54
C GLU A 155 -15.31 4.92 2.44
N ALA A 156 -14.43 4.91 3.44
CA ALA A 156 -14.21 6.08 4.30
C ALA A 156 -13.64 7.27 3.53
N LEU A 157 -12.69 7.04 2.61
CA LEU A 157 -12.11 8.09 1.77
C LEU A 157 -13.14 8.66 0.78
N GLU A 158 -13.97 7.82 0.17
CA GLU A 158 -15.02 8.27 -0.76
C GLU A 158 -16.09 9.11 -0.06
N THR A 159 -16.37 8.81 1.22
CA THR A 159 -17.34 9.52 2.06
C THR A 159 -16.78 10.81 2.66
N ALA A 160 -15.46 10.98 2.70
CA ALA A 160 -14.80 12.12 3.35
C ALA A 160 -15.04 13.48 2.67
N GLU A 161 -15.60 13.51 1.44
CA GLU A 161 -16.02 14.74 0.75
C GLU A 161 -17.40 14.55 0.07
N GLU A 162 -18.22 15.61 0.03
CA GLU A 162 -19.28 15.73 -0.97
C GLU A 162 -18.62 15.82 -2.36
N GLN A 163 -18.33 14.67 -2.96
CA GLN A 163 -17.53 14.53 -4.18
C GLN A 163 -18.10 15.36 -5.35
N PRO A 164 -17.29 16.13 -6.10
CA PRO A 164 -17.70 16.61 -7.41
C PRO A 164 -17.89 15.42 -8.39
N PRO A 165 -18.84 15.49 -9.33
CA PRO A 165 -19.29 14.35 -10.14
C PRO A 165 -18.20 13.69 -11.02
N PHE A 166 -17.06 14.35 -11.23
CA PHE A 166 -15.97 13.86 -12.10
C PHE A 166 -15.21 12.65 -11.53
N ILE A 167 -15.10 12.52 -10.19
CA ILE A 167 -14.33 11.43 -9.56
C ILE A 167 -15.06 10.09 -9.73
N LYS A 168 -16.40 10.06 -9.65
CA LYS A 168 -17.18 8.83 -9.85
C LYS A 168 -16.99 8.19 -11.22
N THR A 169 -16.74 9.01 -12.26
CA THR A 169 -16.59 8.52 -13.63
C THR A 169 -15.20 7.94 -13.91
N GLN A 170 -14.14 8.44 -13.25
CA GLN A 170 -12.77 7.97 -13.46
C GLN A 170 -12.49 6.58 -12.85
N PHE A 171 -13.18 6.24 -11.75
CA PHE A 171 -13.18 4.88 -11.20
C PHE A 171 -13.86 3.87 -12.14
N GLN A 172 -14.82 4.32 -12.94
CA GLN A 172 -15.50 3.47 -13.93
C GLN A 172 -14.71 3.29 -15.24
N PHE A 173 -13.88 4.29 -15.63
CA PHE A 173 -13.20 4.33 -16.93
C PHE A 173 -11.69 3.99 -16.92
N SER A 174 -11.00 3.97 -15.77
CA SER A 174 -9.59 3.52 -15.70
C SER A 174 -9.41 2.00 -15.86
N PHE A 175 -10.50 1.27 -16.13
CA PHE A 175 -10.54 -0.14 -16.45
C PHE A 175 -9.97 -0.44 -17.85
N ILE A 176 -8.66 -0.23 -18.06
CA ILE A 176 -7.96 -0.76 -19.23
C ILE A 176 -7.08 -1.94 -18.80
N ARG A 177 -7.56 -3.12 -19.17
CA ARG A 177 -6.91 -4.43 -19.33
C ARG A 177 -5.46 -4.44 -19.91
N SER A 178 -4.84 -3.31 -20.22
CA SER A 178 -3.62 -3.24 -21.04
C SER A 178 -2.31 -3.25 -20.26
N THR A 179 -2.28 -2.85 -18.98
CA THR A 179 -1.05 -2.92 -18.17
C THR A 179 -0.86 -4.26 -17.46
N TRP A 180 -1.94 -5.00 -17.21
CA TRP A 180 -1.87 -6.29 -16.50
C TRP A 180 -1.25 -7.43 -17.32
N ARG A 181 -1.39 -7.44 -18.65
CA ARG A 181 -0.77 -8.48 -19.49
C ARG A 181 0.77 -8.41 -19.53
N ARG A 182 1.35 -7.20 -19.46
CA ARG A 182 2.81 -7.03 -19.55
C ARG A 182 3.54 -7.26 -18.22
N ILE A 183 2.86 -7.04 -17.09
CA ILE A 183 3.43 -7.33 -15.77
C ILE A 183 3.33 -8.84 -15.46
N GLN A 184 2.27 -9.54 -15.89
CA GLN A 184 2.19 -11.00 -15.73
C GLN A 184 3.33 -11.74 -16.46
N GLU A 185 3.68 -11.38 -17.70
CA GLU A 185 4.70 -12.14 -18.44
C GLU A 185 6.13 -11.94 -17.90
N ARG A 186 6.43 -10.79 -17.27
CA ARG A 186 7.74 -10.53 -16.66
C ARG A 186 7.81 -10.94 -15.19
N SER A 187 6.75 -10.76 -14.40
CA SER A 187 6.72 -11.13 -12.99
C SER A 187 6.35 -12.59 -12.73
N ILE A 188 5.62 -13.30 -13.59
CA ILE A 188 5.45 -14.76 -13.43
C ILE A 188 6.77 -15.49 -13.69
N MET A 189 7.61 -14.99 -14.61
CA MET A 189 8.98 -15.49 -14.75
C MET A 189 9.82 -15.22 -13.49
N SER A 190 9.69 -14.05 -12.86
CA SER A 190 10.40 -13.74 -11.60
C SER A 190 9.86 -14.54 -10.40
N MET A 191 8.55 -14.76 -10.31
CA MET A 191 7.93 -15.58 -9.26
C MET A 191 8.25 -17.08 -9.43
N ALA A 192 8.44 -17.57 -10.66
CA ALA A 192 8.97 -18.90 -10.92
C ALA A 192 10.45 -19.03 -10.50
N ILE A 193 11.23 -17.95 -10.61
CA ILE A 193 12.62 -17.89 -10.11
C ILE A 193 12.64 -17.87 -8.57
N CYS A 194 11.75 -17.13 -7.90
CA CYS A 194 11.63 -17.20 -6.44
C CYS A 194 11.22 -18.61 -5.95
N ARG A 195 10.33 -19.32 -6.66
CA ARG A 195 10.03 -20.74 -6.37
C ARG A 195 11.23 -21.67 -6.61
N LEU A 196 12.06 -21.42 -7.62
CA LEU A 196 13.27 -22.22 -7.87
C LEU A 196 14.38 -21.96 -6.84
N ILE A 197 14.58 -20.72 -6.42
CA ILE A 197 15.56 -20.36 -5.38
C ILE A 197 15.15 -20.95 -4.02
N PHE A 198 13.84 -20.92 -3.69
CA PHE A 198 13.33 -21.54 -2.47
C PHE A 198 13.40 -23.09 -2.50
N CYS A 199 13.06 -23.72 -3.63
CA CYS A 199 13.22 -25.18 -3.82
C CYS A 199 14.69 -25.64 -3.79
N MET A 200 15.64 -24.82 -4.27
CA MET A 200 17.07 -25.16 -4.21
C MET A 200 17.65 -25.01 -2.80
N ARG A 201 17.11 -24.11 -1.96
CA ARG A 201 17.58 -23.92 -0.58
C ARG A 201 17.12 -25.05 0.37
N MET A 202 16.04 -25.74 0.03
CA MET A 202 15.51 -26.90 0.79
C MET A 202 16.20 -28.24 0.46
N ARG A 203 17.03 -28.32 -0.59
CA ARG A 203 17.77 -29.55 -0.96
C ARG A 203 19.17 -29.67 -0.38
N ASN A 204 19.70 -28.62 0.27
CA ASN A 204 21.05 -28.60 0.84
C ASN A 204 21.07 -28.76 2.38
N HIS A 205 19.93 -29.08 3.00
CA HIS A 205 19.82 -29.33 4.46
C HIS A 205 19.17 -30.69 4.80
N LEU A 206 19.26 -31.66 3.88
CA LEU A 206 19.06 -33.09 4.17
C LEU A 206 20.31 -33.87 3.78
#